data_AF-A0A4Q6ADJ7-F1
#
_entry.id   AF-A0A4Q6ADJ7-F1
#
_cell.length_a   1.000
_cell.length_b   1.000
_cell.length_c   1.000
_cell.angle_alpha   90.00
_cell.angle_beta   90.00
_cell.angle_gamma   90.00
#
_symmetry.space_group_name_H-M   'P 1'
#
loop_
_entity.id
_entity.type
_entity.pdbx_description
1 polymer ?
#
loop_
_entity_poly.entity_id
_entity_poly.type
_entity_poly.pdbx_seq_one_letter_code
_entity_poly.pdbx_strand_id
1 'polypeptide(L)' 'AKGNSKENVYIQSATLNGKPFDKNWLSHKEIIDGGTLSLQMGSKPAMNRGVADSAKPFSLSQEKPKTKAATSMGKE' A
#
# COMPACT_ATOMS: atom_id res chain seq x y z
N ALA A 1 4.63 -17.41 2.43
CA ALA A 1 4.88 -16.92 1.05
C ALA A 1 5.17 -18.10 0.14
N LYS A 2 4.44 -18.24 -0.96
CA LYS A 2 4.60 -19.37 -1.89
C LYS A 2 5.80 -19.14 -2.80
N GLY A 3 6.64 -20.16 -2.97
CA GLY A 3 7.82 -20.11 -3.84
C GLY A 3 9.04 -19.39 -3.25
N ASN A 4 9.03 -19.03 -1.96
CA ASN A 4 10.19 -18.38 -1.33
C ASN A 4 11.40 -19.33 -1.32
N SER A 5 12.55 -18.86 -1.81
CA SER A 5 13.83 -19.57 -1.81
C SER A 5 14.98 -18.57 -1.78
N LYS A 6 16.24 -19.04 -1.76
CA LYS A 6 17.41 -18.15 -1.82
C LYS A 6 17.45 -17.34 -3.13
N GLU A 7 16.92 -17.90 -4.20
CA GLU A 7 16.87 -17.32 -5.53
C GLU A 7 15.60 -16.47 -5.72
N ASN A 8 14.48 -16.89 -5.12
CA ASN A 8 13.17 -16.27 -5.31
C ASN A 8 12.92 -15.13 -4.31
N VAL A 9 13.61 -14.01 -4.50
CA VAL A 9 13.61 -12.87 -3.57
C VAL A 9 12.59 -11.77 -3.92
N TYR A 10 11.97 -11.81 -5.10
CA TYR A 10 11.06 -10.76 -5.57
C TYR A 10 9.59 -11.16 -5.44
N ILE A 11 8.76 -10.24 -4.94
CA ILE A 11 7.30 -10.42 -4.90
C ILE A 11 6.74 -10.24 -6.31
N GLN A 12 6.14 -11.30 -6.85
CA GLN A 12 5.47 -11.30 -8.16
C GLN A 12 4.03 -10.81 -8.05
N SER A 13 3.33 -11.21 -6.98
CA SER A 13 1.98 -10.75 -6.68
C SER A 13 1.67 -10.92 -5.19
N ALA A 14 0.66 -10.20 -4.73
CA ALA A 14 0.18 -10.31 -3.36
C ALA A 14 -1.35 -10.24 -3.31
N THR A 15 -1.92 -10.90 -2.30
CA THR A 15 -3.32 -10.71 -1.91
C THR A 15 -3.42 -10.45 -0.42
N LEU A 16 -4.33 -9.55 -0.03
CA LEU A 16 -4.69 -9.32 1.37
C LEU A 16 -6.13 -9.81 1.55
N ASN A 17 -6.31 -10.80 2.42
CA ASN A 17 -7.62 -11.42 2.68
C ASN A 17 -8.31 -11.90 1.38
N GLY A 18 -7.52 -12.51 0.49
CA GLY A 18 -7.97 -13.05 -0.79
C GLY A 18 -8.16 -12.01 -1.91
N LYS A 19 -8.07 -10.71 -1.61
CA LYS A 19 -8.23 -9.64 -2.61
C LYS A 19 -6.88 -9.21 -3.20
N PRO A 20 -6.79 -8.86 -4.49
CA PRO A 20 -5.56 -8.34 -5.10
C PRO A 20 -4.97 -7.18 -4.30
N PHE A 21 -3.66 -7.22 -4.08
CA PHE A 21 -2.93 -6.23 -3.28
C PHE A 21 -1.68 -5.74 -4.00
N ASP A 22 -1.77 -4.55 -4.59
CA ASP A 22 -0.69 -3.95 -5.39
C ASP A 22 -0.01 -2.75 -4.69
N LYS A 23 -0.45 -2.39 -3.48
CA LYS A 23 0.21 -1.36 -2.67
C LYS A 23 1.57 -1.85 -2.17
N ASN A 24 2.47 -0.90 -1.91
CA ASN A 24 3.78 -1.16 -1.29
C ASN A 24 3.81 -0.85 0.21
N TRP A 25 2.64 -0.70 0.83
CA TRP A 25 2.49 -0.34 2.23
C TRP A 25 1.21 -0.92 2.82
N LEU A 26 1.22 -1.16 4.13
CA LEU A 26 0.06 -1.55 4.92
C LEU A 26 -0.27 -0.42 5.90
N SER A 27 -1.55 -0.09 6.02
CA SER A 27 -2.04 0.78 7.09
C SER A 27 -2.00 0.06 8.43
N HIS A 28 -1.91 0.83 9.52
CA HIS A 28 -2.06 0.28 10.87
C HIS A 28 -3.41 -0.45 11.04
N LYS A 29 -4.49 0.08 10.45
CA LYS A 29 -5.81 -0.55 10.49
C LYS A 29 -5.82 -1.92 9.81
N GLU A 30 -5.21 -2.06 8.63
CA GLU A 30 -5.10 -3.36 7.95
C GLU A 30 -4.31 -4.39 8.79
N ILE A 31 -3.36 -3.95 9.61
CA ILE A 31 -2.62 -4.83 10.52
C ILE A 31 -3.49 -5.24 11.72
N ILE A 32 -4.16 -4.27 12.35
CA ILE A 32 -5.00 -4.51 13.54
C ILE A 32 -6.26 -5.33 13.22
N ASP A 33 -6.85 -5.14 12.04
CA ASP A 33 -7.99 -5.92 11.58
C ASP A 33 -7.62 -7.41 11.34
N GLY A 34 -6.32 -7.73 11.30
CA GLY A 34 -5.81 -9.09 11.13
C GLY A 34 -6.09 -9.69 9.75
N GLY A 35 -5.75 -10.97 9.60
CA GLY A 35 -5.99 -11.74 8.39
C GLY A 35 -4.71 -12.27 7.74
N THR A 36 -4.74 -12.45 6.41
CA THR A 36 -3.71 -13.17 5.68
C THR A 36 -3.20 -12.38 4.49
N LEU A 37 -1.91 -12.03 4.53
CA LEU A 37 -1.15 -11.55 3.38
C LEU A 37 -0.49 -12.74 2.67
N SER A 38 -0.97 -13.08 1.47
CA SER A 38 -0.39 -14.13 0.64
C SER A 38 0.51 -13.54 -0.42
N LEU A 39 1.79 -13.93 -0.42
CA LEU A 39 2.78 -13.51 -1.42
C LEU A 39 3.14 -14.66 -2.35
N GLN A 40 3.27 -14.34 -3.65
CA GLN A 40 3.91 -15.21 -4.65
C GLN A 40 5.31 -14.66 -4.93
N MET A 41 6.34 -15.49 -4.72
CA MET A 41 7.74 -15.10 -4.89
C MET A 41 8.31 -15.59 -6.22
N GLY A 42 9.37 -14.95 -6.73
CA GLY A 42 10.06 -15.33 -7.94
C GLY A 42 11.47 -14.73 -8.03
N SER A 43 12.29 -15.25 -8.95
CA SER A 43 13.72 -14.92 -9.07
C SER A 43 14.04 -13.66 -9.87
N LYS A 44 13.03 -13.06 -10.51
CA LYS A 44 13.17 -11.82 -11.29
C LYS A 44 12.22 -10.75 -10.77
N PRO A 45 12.55 -9.45 -10.90
CA PRO A 45 11.65 -8.38 -10.55
C PRO A 45 10.36 -8.42 -11.38
N ALA A 46 9.21 -8.19 -10.74
CA ALA A 46 7.96 -7.91 -11.43
C ALA A 46 7.86 -6.40 -11.71
N MET A 47 8.27 -5.98 -12.91
CA MET A 47 8.38 -4.56 -13.29
C MET A 47 7.04 -3.81 -13.37
N ASN A 48 5.92 -4.53 -13.30
CA ASN A 48 4.56 -3.99 -13.37
C ASN A 48 3.85 -3.95 -12.01
N ARG A 49 4.45 -4.45 -10.93
CA ARG A 49 3.82 -4.49 -9.60
C ARG A 49 4.13 -3.22 -8.81
N GLY A 50 3.11 -2.58 -8.25
CA GLY A 50 3.28 -1.46 -7.31
C GLY A 50 3.96 -0.23 -7.90
N VAL A 51 3.80 -0.01 -9.21
CA VAL A 51 4.38 1.14 -9.94
C VAL A 51 3.40 2.30 -10.11
N ALA A 52 2.11 2.09 -9.83
CA ALA A 52 1.10 3.13 -9.88
C ALA A 52 1.29 4.18 -8.77
N ASP A 53 0.87 5.42 -9.01
CA ASP A 53 0.95 6.49 -8.01
C ASP A 53 0.22 6.14 -6.70
N SER A 54 -0.88 5.40 -6.78
CA SER A 54 -1.64 4.93 -5.61
C SER A 54 -0.93 3.86 -4.78
N ALA A 55 0.11 3.22 -5.34
CA ALA A 55 0.90 2.20 -4.63
C ALA A 55 1.98 2.82 -3.73
N LYS A 56 2.29 4.11 -3.92
CA LYS A 56 3.27 4.85 -3.13
C LYS A 56 2.77 5.00 -1.67
N PRO A 57 3.67 4.90 -0.68
CA PRO A 57 3.33 5.24 0.70
C PRO A 57 3.08 6.75 0.84
N PHE A 58 2.47 7.12 1.97
CA PHE A 58 2.27 8.51 2.33
C PHE A 58 3.59 9.29 2.39
N SER A 59 3.56 10.55 1.91
CA SER A 59 4.65 11.52 2.04
C SER A 59 4.07 12.91 2.30
N LEU A 60 4.60 13.61 3.30
CA LEU A 60 4.15 14.96 3.67
C LEU A 60 4.28 15.96 2.51
N SER A 61 5.35 15.85 1.72
CA SER A 61 5.57 16.74 0.57
C SER A 61 4.53 16.59 -0.54
N GLN A 62 3.78 15.49 -0.56
CA GLN A 62 2.72 15.22 -1.54
C GLN A 62 1.31 15.47 -0.97
N GLU A 63 1.20 15.83 0.31
CA GLU A 63 -0.08 16.16 0.93
C GLU A 63 -0.58 17.49 0.36
N LYS A 64 -1.73 17.44 -0.34
CA LYS A 64 -2.42 18.68 -0.72
C LYS A 64 -2.86 19.38 0.57
N PRO A 65 -2.61 20.69 0.72
CA PRO A 65 -3.08 21.42 1.89
C PRO A 65 -4.59 21.21 1.99
N LYS A 66 -5.04 20.68 3.13
CA LYS A 66 -6.46 20.58 3.43
C LYS A 66 -6.98 22.01 3.47
N THR A 67 -7.63 22.45 2.40
CA THR A 67 -8.28 23.76 2.36
C THR A 67 -9.26 23.79 3.54
N LYS A 68 -8.99 24.64 4.53
CA LYS A 68 -9.98 24.98 5.56
C LYS A 68 -11.10 25.76 4.87
N ALA A 69 -12.07 25.06 4.28
CA ALA A 69 -13.34 25.68 3.93
C ALA A 69 -14.23 25.65 5.18
N ALA A 70 -14.72 26.84 5.57
CA ALA A 70 -15.70 27.15 6.60
C ALA A 70 -15.22 27.25 8.07
N THR A 71 -14.85 28.46 8.48
CA THR A 71 -15.46 29.06 9.67
C THR A 71 -16.06 30.40 9.21
N SER A 72 -17.35 30.40 8.88
CA SER A 72 -18.13 31.62 8.74
C SER A 72 -18.58 32.12 10.12
N MET A 73 -18.59 33.44 10.25
CA MET A 73 -19.48 34.26 11.10
C MET A 73 -19.52 34.00 12.61
N GLY A 74 -19.07 35.00 13.37
CA GLY A 74 -19.57 35.27 14.72
C GLY A 74 -18.79 36.32 15.49
N LYS A 75 -19.21 37.60 15.38
CA LYS A 75 -19.08 38.76 16.31
C LYS A 75 -17.65 39.15 16.74
N GLU A 76 -17.20 40.40 16.75
CA GLU A 76 -17.82 41.71 17.03
C GLU A 76 -17.34 42.80 16.06
#